data_AF-A0A1J3DMU2-F1
#
_entry.id   AF-A0A1J3DMU2-F1
#
_cell.length_a   1.000
_cell.length_b   1.000
_cell.length_c   1.000
_cell.angle_alpha   90.00
_cell.angle_beta   90.00
_cell.angle_gamma   90.00
#
_symmetry.space_group_name_H-M   'P 1'
#
loop_
_entity.id
_entity.type
_entity.pdbx_description
1 polymer ?
#
loop_
_entity_poly.entity_id
_entity_poly.type
_entity_poly.pdbx_seq_one_letter_code
_entity_poly.pdbx_strand_id
1 'polypeptide(L)'
;MSYRVARASEYLAITGGGIKDIKLAKKSWVFPWQSCTVFDVSPVNYTFEVQAMSSEKLPFVIPAVFTIGPRVDDPHALLLYAMLMSQHDKHSNHVNELVEGVIEGETRVLV
;
A
#
# COMPACT_ATOMS: atom_id res chain seq x y z
N MET A 1 19.42 -19.09 -12.70
CA MET A 1 18.96 -17.80 -13.25
C MET A 1 17.57 -18.03 -13.82
N SER A 2 16.57 -17.24 -13.44
CA SER A 2 15.20 -17.40 -13.93
C SER A 2 14.67 -16.08 -14.47
N TYR A 3 13.89 -16.16 -15.53
CA TYR A 3 13.17 -15.01 -16.07
C TYR A 3 11.80 -14.94 -15.40
N ARG A 4 11.51 -13.80 -14.74
CA ARG A 4 10.23 -13.57 -14.07
C ARG A 4 9.46 -12.47 -14.76
N VAL A 5 8.14 -12.66 -14.86
CA VAL A 5 7.19 -11.72 -15.45
C VAL A 5 6.05 -11.55 -14.45
N ALA A 6 5.80 -10.31 -14.04
CA ALA A 6 4.68 -9.95 -13.19
C ALA A 6 3.39 -9.79 -14.02
N ARG A 7 2.24 -9.99 -13.38
CA ARG A 7 0.93 -9.72 -14.01
C ARG A 7 0.69 -8.24 -14.25
N ALA A 8 -0.41 -7.92 -14.95
CA ALA A 8 -0.79 -6.54 -15.27
C ALA A 8 -0.89 -5.64 -14.04
N SER A 9 -1.42 -6.16 -12.92
CA SER A 9 -1.54 -5.44 -11.65
C SER A 9 -0.35 -5.64 -10.70
N GLU A 10 0.67 -6.41 -11.06
CA GLU A 10 1.77 -6.77 -10.16
C GLU A 10 3.09 -6.13 -10.59
N TYR A 11 4.02 -5.96 -9.66
CA TYR A 11 5.39 -5.54 -9.92
C TYR A 11 6.38 -6.46 -9.22
N LEU A 12 7.57 -6.61 -9.81
CA LEU A 12 8.71 -7.29 -9.20
C LEU A 12 9.54 -6.25 -8.44
N ALA A 13 9.74 -6.47 -7.15
CA ALA A 13 10.74 -5.79 -6.34
C ALA A 13 11.97 -6.70 -6.24
N ILE A 14 13.12 -6.23 -6.77
CA ILE A 14 14.35 -7.02 -6.86
C ILE A 14 15.46 -6.31 -6.08
N THR A 15 16.15 -7.06 -5.24
CA THR A 15 17.29 -6.60 -4.41
C THR A 15 18.45 -7.58 -4.51
N GLY A 16 19.62 -7.24 -3.96
CA GLY A 16 20.80 -8.12 -3.93
C GLY A 16 21.89 -7.72 -4.94
N GLY A 17 22.73 -8.68 -5.34
CA GLY A 17 24.00 -8.37 -6.01
C GLY A 17 23.85 -7.48 -7.26
N GLY A 18 24.55 -6.33 -7.23
CA GLY A 18 24.55 -5.33 -8.31
C GLY A 18 23.42 -4.30 -8.25
N ILE A 19 22.50 -4.38 -7.28
CA ILE A 19 21.41 -3.43 -7.07
C ILE A 19 21.72 -2.64 -5.80
N LYS A 20 21.68 -1.30 -5.87
CA LYS A 20 22.05 -0.42 -4.74
C LYS A 20 20.99 -0.39 -3.63
N ASP A 21 19.72 -0.41 -4.01
CA ASP A 21 18.58 -0.35 -3.09
C ASP A 21 17.51 -1.34 -3.55
N ILE A 22 16.46 -0.87 -4.23
CA ILE A 22 15.40 -1.73 -4.79
C ILE A 22 15.21 -1.41 -6.28
N LYS A 23 15.14 -2.45 -7.12
CA LYS A 23 14.77 -2.34 -8.52
C LYS A 23 13.33 -2.81 -8.74
N LEU A 24 12.48 -1.91 -9.23
CA LEU A 24 11.12 -2.25 -9.64
C LEU A 24 11.07 -2.58 -11.14
N ALA A 25 10.41 -3.69 -11.51
CA ALA A 25 10.25 -4.08 -12.91
C ALA A 25 8.98 -4.91 -13.14
N LYS A 26 8.39 -4.82 -14.33
CA LYS A 26 7.33 -5.76 -14.78
C LYS A 26 7.89 -7.11 -15.22
N LYS A 27 9.11 -7.12 -15.75
CA LYS A 27 9.80 -8.32 -16.23
C LYS A 27 11.30 -8.15 -16.04
N SER A 28 11.98 -9.15 -15.49
CA SER A 28 13.43 -9.10 -15.30
C SER A 28 14.01 -10.50 -15.16
N TRP A 29 15.28 -10.62 -15.51
CA TRP A 29 16.11 -11.73 -15.08
C TRP A 29 16.44 -11.58 -13.60
N VAL A 30 16.34 -12.69 -12.87
CA VAL A 30 16.74 -12.80 -11.46
C VAL A 30 17.91 -13.77 -11.36
N PHE A 31 19.04 -13.25 -10.85
CA PHE A 31 20.28 -14.01 -10.66
C PHE A 31 20.32 -14.68 -9.27
N PRO A 32 21.16 -15.72 -9.05
CA PRO A 32 21.21 -16.45 -7.78
C PRO A 32 21.51 -15.60 -6.54
N TRP A 33 22.22 -14.48 -6.69
CA TRP A 33 22.55 -13.52 -5.63
C TRP A 33 21.51 -12.38 -5.50
N GLN A 34 20.39 -12.48 -6.21
CA GLN A 34 19.31 -11.50 -6.16
C GLN A 34 18.06 -12.10 -5.52
N SER A 35 17.41 -11.32 -4.67
CA SER A 35 16.11 -11.64 -4.11
C SER A 35 15.02 -10.95 -4.92
N CYS A 36 13.89 -11.61 -5.13
CA CYS A 36 12.78 -11.09 -5.93
C CYS A 36 11.45 -11.37 -5.23
N THR A 37 10.73 -10.31 -4.90
CA THR A 37 9.39 -10.34 -4.32
C THR A 37 8.39 -9.79 -5.34
N VAL A 38 7.21 -10.39 -5.43
CA VAL A 38 6.12 -9.91 -6.28
C VAL A 38 5.09 -9.25 -5.37
N PHE A 39 4.67 -8.04 -5.71
CA PHE A 39 3.62 -7.34 -4.98
C PHE A 39 2.56 -6.81 -5.96
N ASP A 40 1.31 -6.78 -5.51
CA ASP A 40 0.17 -6.33 -6.30
C ASP A 40 -0.15 -4.87 -5.98
N VAL A 41 -0.44 -4.06 -7.00
CA VAL A 41 -0.77 -2.64 -6.87
C VAL A 41 -2.27 -2.36 -6.97
N SER A 42 -3.10 -3.40 -7.06
CA SER A 42 -4.55 -3.24 -7.10
C SER A 42 -5.06 -2.49 -5.86
N PRO A 43 -5.94 -1.49 -6.02
CA PRO A 43 -6.48 -0.72 -4.91
C PRO A 43 -7.40 -1.59 -4.04
N VAL A 44 -7.44 -1.28 -2.75
CA VAL A 44 -8.24 -2.00 -1.74
C VAL A 44 -9.21 -1.03 -1.07
N ASN A 45 -10.40 -1.54 -0.74
CA ASN A 45 -11.43 -0.76 -0.04
C ASN A 45 -11.26 -0.92 1.47
N TYR A 46 -11.12 0.20 2.17
CA TYR A 46 -11.06 0.29 3.62
C TYR A 46 -12.35 0.93 4.12
N THR A 47 -13.05 0.24 5.01
CA THR A 47 -14.27 0.73 5.65
C THR A 47 -13.90 1.44 6.94
N PHE A 48 -14.40 2.66 7.13
CA PHE A 48 -14.16 3.45 8.31
C PHE A 48 -15.49 3.96 8.89
N GLU A 49 -15.65 3.83 10.19
CA GLU A 49 -16.83 4.32 10.91
C GLU A 49 -16.45 5.59 11.68
N VAL A 50 -16.77 6.75 11.10
CA VAL A 50 -16.49 8.04 11.74
C VAL A 50 -17.53 8.27 12.84
N GLN A 51 -17.09 8.42 14.09
CA GLN A 51 -17.95 8.94 15.15
C GLN A 51 -18.00 10.46 15.06
N ALA A 52 -19.18 11.01 14.81
CA ALA A 52 -19.41 12.43 14.70
C ALA A 52 -20.47 12.92 15.70
N MET A 53 -20.41 14.20 16.02
CA MET A 53 -21.37 14.88 16.91
C MET A 53 -22.14 15.93 16.10
N SER A 54 -23.46 15.93 16.20
CA SER A 54 -24.28 16.94 15.51
C SER A 54 -24.22 18.28 16.24
N SER A 55 -24.68 19.35 15.60
CA SER A 55 -24.87 20.67 16.25
C SER A 55 -25.80 20.59 17.48
N GLU A 56 -26.67 19.58 17.53
CA GLU A 56 -27.59 19.29 18.64
C GLU A 56 -26.99 18.35 19.70
N LYS A 57 -25.70 17.98 19.56
CA LYS A 57 -24.95 17.06 20.44
C LYS A 57 -25.44 15.60 20.44
N LEU A 58 -26.18 15.18 19.42
CA LEU A 58 -26.49 13.77 19.21
C LEU A 58 -25.30 13.06 18.55
N PRO A 59 -24.86 11.90 19.08
CA PRO A 59 -23.81 11.10 18.47
C PRO A 59 -24.37 10.34 17.26
N PHE A 60 -23.62 10.30 16.16
CA PHE A 60 -23.96 9.49 14.99
C PHE A 60 -22.70 8.89 14.36
N VAL A 61 -22.87 7.72 13.73
CA VAL A 61 -21.79 7.01 13.03
C VAL A 61 -22.00 7.19 11.54
N ILE A 62 -21.00 7.74 10.86
CA ILE A 62 -20.98 7.85 9.40
C ILE A 62 -20.12 6.71 8.85
N PRO A 63 -20.72 5.69 8.21
CA PRO A 63 -19.94 4.69 7.49
C PRO A 63 -19.39 5.31 6.20
N ALA A 64 -18.07 5.30 6.07
CA ALA A 64 -17.35 5.73 4.88
C ALA A 64 -16.51 4.58 4.33
N VAL A 65 -16.33 4.56 3.00
CA VAL A 65 -15.47 3.58 2.33
C VAL A 65 -14.44 4.33 1.51
N PHE A 66 -13.16 4.12 1.81
CA PHE A 66 -12.05 4.71 1.09
C PHE A 66 -11.35 3.65 0.25
N THR A 67 -11.18 3.92 -1.04
CA THR A 67 -10.39 3.08 -1.93
C THR A 67 -8.95 3.58 -1.95
N ILE A 68 -8.01 2.77 -1.44
CA ILE A 68 -6.61 3.15 -1.25
C ILE A 68 -5.72 2.26 -2.11
N GLY A 69 -4.75 2.86 -2.79
CA GLY A 69 -3.75 2.17 -3.58
C GLY A 69 -2.57 3.09 -3.91
N PRO A 70 -1.45 2.53 -4.38
CA PRO A 70 -0.28 3.33 -4.72
C PRO A 70 -0.51 4.14 -6.00
N ARG A 71 0.17 5.29 -6.09
CA ARG A 71 0.31 6.04 -7.33
C ARG A 71 1.27 5.30 -8.26
N VAL A 72 0.73 4.63 -9.27
CA VAL A 72 1.50 3.83 -10.23
C VAL A 72 2.31 4.67 -11.22
N ASP A 73 1.96 5.95 -11.38
CA ASP A 73 2.65 6.95 -12.20
C ASP A 73 3.89 7.52 -11.52
N ASP A 74 4.00 7.38 -10.20
CA ASP A 74 5.11 7.87 -9.40
C ASP A 74 6.02 6.70 -8.94
N PRO A 75 7.23 6.56 -9.52
CA PRO A 75 8.16 5.50 -9.15
C PRO A 75 8.55 5.53 -7.67
N HIS A 76 8.60 6.70 -7.04
CA HIS A 76 9.00 6.83 -5.65
C HIS A 76 7.87 6.35 -4.72
N ALA A 77 6.63 6.75 -4.98
CA ALA A 77 5.46 6.26 -4.25
C ALA A 77 5.31 4.74 -4.38
N LEU A 78 5.53 4.20 -5.57
CA LEU A 78 5.48 2.76 -5.81
C LEU A 78 6.58 1.99 -5.06
N LEU A 79 7.76 2.58 -4.91
CA LEU A 79 8.87 2.00 -4.16
C LEU A 79 8.57 1.97 -2.66
N LEU A 80 8.06 3.08 -2.09
CA LEU A 80 7.62 3.13 -0.69
C LEU A 80 6.51 2.10 -0.42
N TYR A 81 5.56 1.98 -1.35
CA TYR A 81 4.50 0.97 -1.27
C TYR A 81 5.07 -0.45 -1.29
N ALA A 82 6.04 -0.74 -2.18
CA ALA A 82 6.70 -2.04 -2.24
C ALA A 82 7.42 -2.38 -0.92
N MET A 83 8.05 -1.41 -0.28
CA MET A 83 8.67 -1.59 1.04
C MET A 83 7.62 -1.96 2.10
N LEU A 84 6.52 -1.21 2.19
CA LEU A 84 5.43 -1.46 3.13
C LEU A 84 4.83 -2.87 2.93
N MET A 85 4.54 -3.23 1.68
CA MET A 85 3.95 -4.53 1.33
C MET A 85 4.92 -5.70 1.48
N SER A 86 6.23 -5.45 1.55
CA SER A 86 7.22 -6.52 1.79
C SER A 86 7.18 -7.05 3.22
N GLN A 87 6.76 -6.24 4.17
CA GLN A 87 6.68 -6.57 5.60
C GLN A 87 5.26 -6.99 6.01
N HIS A 88 4.25 -6.50 5.29
CA HIS A 88 2.85 -6.61 5.68
C HIS A 88 1.95 -6.87 4.47
N ASP A 89 0.91 -7.68 4.65
CA ASP A 89 -0.14 -7.83 3.62
C ASP A 89 -1.09 -6.63 3.62
N LYS A 90 -1.76 -6.37 2.49
CA LYS A 90 -2.73 -5.26 2.32
C LYS A 90 -3.85 -5.29 3.37
N HIS A 91 -4.22 -6.50 3.81
CA HIS A 91 -5.26 -6.74 4.80
C HIS A 91 -4.72 -6.97 6.22
N SER A 92 -3.43 -6.78 6.44
CA SER A 92 -2.87 -6.91 7.78
C SER A 92 -3.41 -5.83 8.72
N ASN A 93 -3.61 -6.20 9.98
CA ASN A 93 -4.07 -5.27 11.01
C ASN A 93 -3.20 -4.01 11.09
N HIS A 94 -1.89 -4.16 10.90
CA HIS A 94 -0.97 -3.03 10.91
C HIS A 94 -1.24 -1.99 9.81
N VAL A 95 -1.56 -2.44 8.59
CA VAL A 95 -1.90 -1.53 7.48
C VAL A 95 -3.27 -0.90 7.72
N ASN A 96 -4.23 -1.65 8.26
CA ASN A 96 -5.55 -1.10 8.61
C ASN A 96 -5.41 0.00 9.68
N GLU A 97 -4.69 -0.26 10.78
CA GLU A 97 -4.44 0.71 11.86
C GLU A 97 -3.72 1.97 11.34
N LEU A 98 -2.76 1.81 10.42
CA LEU A 98 -2.07 2.94 9.81
C LEU A 98 -3.02 3.80 8.98
N VAL A 99 -3.85 3.16 8.15
CA VAL A 99 -4.85 3.85 7.31
C VAL A 99 -5.87 4.56 8.18
N GLU A 100 -6.41 3.89 9.20
CA GLU A 100 -7.33 4.49 10.17
C GLU A 100 -6.70 5.68 10.88
N GLY A 101 -5.47 5.55 11.37
CA GLY A 101 -4.75 6.65 12.03
C GLY A 101 -4.52 7.87 11.14
N VAL A 102 -4.24 7.67 9.85
CA VAL A 102 -4.09 8.77 8.88
C VAL A 102 -5.44 9.43 8.59
N ILE A 103 -6.50 8.64 8.37
CA ILE A 103 -7.85 9.17 8.13
C ILE A 103 -8.34 9.94 9.36
N GLU A 104 -8.18 9.40 10.55
CA GLU A 104 -8.48 10.11 11.81
C GLU A 104 -7.66 11.40 11.94
N GLY A 105 -6.36 11.36 11.65
CA GLY A 105 -5.49 12.53 11.74
C GLY A 105 -5.93 13.68 10.84
N GLU A 106 -6.28 13.39 9.58
CA GLU A 106 -6.77 14.37 8.62
C GLU A 106 -8.20 14.86 8.94
N THR A 107 -9.07 13.96 9.40
CA THR A 107 -10.47 14.29 9.72
C THR A 107 -10.63 15.05 11.04
N ARG A 108 -9.69 14.95 11.99
CA ARG A 108 -9.68 15.74 13.24
C ARG A 108 -9.66 17.26 13.00
N VAL A 109 -9.25 17.71 11.82
CA VAL A 109 -9.27 19.13 11.43
C VAL A 109 -10.67 19.63 11.05
N LEU A 110 -11.60 18.71 10.76
CA LEU A 110 -12.93 19.01 10.22
C LEU A 110 -14.07 18.86 11.24
N VAL A 111 -13.78 18.37 12.46
CA VAL A 111 -14.78 18.16 13.54
C VAL A 111 -14.80 19.32 14.53
#